data_AF-A0A6B3EAG4-F1
#
_entry.id   AF-A0A6B3EAG4-F1
#
_cell.length_a   1.000
_cell.length_b   1.000
_cell.length_c   1.000
_cell.angle_alpha   90.00
_cell.angle_beta   90.00
_cell.angle_gamma   90.00
#
_symmetry.space_group_name_H-M   'P 1'
#
loop_
_entity.id
_entity.type
_entity.pdbx_description
1 polymer ?
#
loop_
_entity_poly.entity_id
_entity_poly.type
_entity_poly.pdbx_seq_one_letter_code
_entity_poly.pdbx_strand_id
1 'polypeptide(L)' 'MTVHRTPLTRLEEGTPFARRHIGPDAEARAKMLAQVGFGSLDELTAAAVPEVIRSAEALQLPAARTEA' A
#
# COMPACT_ATOMS: atom_id res chain seq x y z
N MET A 1 -3.23 29.86 6.24
CA MET A 1 -2.20 29.20 5.42
C MET A 1 -1.36 28.30 6.33
N THR A 2 -1.86 27.11 6.67
CA THR A 2 -1.14 26.15 7.52
C THR A 2 0.00 25.52 6.72
N VAL A 3 1.23 25.85 7.09
CA VAL A 3 2.44 25.27 6.47
C VAL A 3 2.52 23.81 6.91
N HIS A 4 2.26 22.87 6.00
CA HIS A 4 2.55 21.46 6.23
C HIS A 4 4.08 21.27 6.24
N ARG A 5 4.70 21.44 7.42
CA ARG A 5 6.11 21.10 7.62
C ARG A 5 6.26 19.59 7.63
N THR A 6 6.90 19.05 6.60
CA THR A 6 7.37 17.67 6.61
C THR A 6 8.47 17.53 7.66
N PRO A 7 8.35 16.63 8.65
CA PRO A 7 9.41 16.41 9.62
C PRO A 7 10.67 15.84 8.94
N LEU A 8 11.85 16.20 9.44
CA LEU A 8 13.16 15.76 8.93
C LEU A 8 13.23 14.24 8.79
N THR A 9 12.67 13.51 9.76
CA THR A 9 12.60 12.04 9.76
C THR A 9 11.99 11.47 8.47
N ARG A 10 10.92 12.07 7.93
CA ARG A 10 10.29 11.61 6.68
C ARG A 10 11.16 11.83 5.45
N LEU A 11 12.06 12.82 5.49
CA LEU A 11 13.01 13.07 4.41
C LEU A 11 14.21 12.11 4.48
N GLU A 12 14.57 11.67 5.69
CA GLU A 12 15.68 10.75 5.97
C GLU A 12 15.34 9.28 5.69
N GLU A 13 14.05 8.91 5.70
CA GLU A 13 13.54 7.55 5.47
C GLU A 13 13.81 6.97 4.05
N GLY A 14 14.37 7.77 3.13
CA GLY A 14 14.60 7.38 1.74
C GLY A 14 13.29 7.15 0.97
N THR A 15 13.39 6.80 -0.32
CA THR A 15 12.18 6.37 -1.06
C THR A 15 11.95 4.88 -0.79
N PRO A 16 10.77 4.48 -0.29
CA PRO A 16 10.47 3.06 -0.11
C PRO A 16 10.52 2.32 -1.45
N PHE A 17 11.24 1.19 -1.50
CA PHE A 17 11.33 0.36 -2.71
C PHE A 17 9.94 0.03 -3.30
N ALA A 18 8.94 -0.19 -2.44
CA ALA A 18 7.56 -0.46 -2.85
C ALA A 18 6.97 0.63 -3.76
N ARG A 19 7.33 1.92 -3.59
CA ARG A 19 6.84 3.01 -4.45
C ARG A 19 7.40 2.95 -5.87
N ARG A 20 8.60 2.38 -6.05
CA ARG A 20 9.24 2.19 -7.36
C ARG A 20 8.87 0.84 -7.97
N HIS A 21 8.55 -0.14 -7.14
CA HIS A 21 8.18 -1.50 -7.54
C HIS A 21 6.69 -1.65 -7.92
N ILE A 22 5.79 -0.98 -7.19
CA ILE A 22 4.35 -1.03 -7.45
C ILE A 22 4.01 0.06 -8.46
N GLY A 23 3.67 -0.35 -9.69
CA GLY A 23 3.35 0.58 -10.77
C GLY A 23 2.12 1.47 -10.52
N PRO A 24 0.95 0.91 -10.15
CA PRO A 24 -0.24 1.71 -9.91
C PRO A 24 -0.14 2.59 -8.66
N ASP A 25 -0.30 3.90 -8.85
CA ASP A 25 -0.46 4.83 -7.75
C ASP A 25 -1.88 4.79 -7.15
N ALA A 26 -2.19 5.72 -6.24
CA ALA A 26 -3.49 5.78 -5.60
C ALA A 26 -4.65 6.05 -6.57
N GLU A 27 -4.45 6.91 -7.57
CA GLU A 27 -5.48 7.27 -8.53
C GLU A 27 -5.72 6.15 -9.53
N ALA A 28 -4.64 5.56 -10.06
CA ALA A 28 -4.71 4.40 -10.93
C ALA A 28 -5.40 3.22 -10.24
N ARG A 29 -5.05 2.95 -8.98
CA ARG A 29 -5.71 1.92 -8.17
C ARG A 29 -7.20 2.19 -7.97
N ALA A 30 -7.59 3.43 -7.67
CA ALA A 30 -9.00 3.78 -7.51
C ALA A 30 -9.79 3.59 -8.82
N LYS A 31 -9.21 3.98 -9.96
CA LYS A 31 -9.81 3.73 -11.29
C LYS A 31 -9.99 2.23 -11.56
N MET A 32 -8.97 1.44 -11.28
CA MET A 32 -9.02 -0.02 -11.46
C MET A 32 -10.09 -0.66 -10.57
N LEU A 33 -10.15 -0.27 -9.28
CA LEU A 33 -11.15 -0.77 -8.34
C LEU A 33 -12.58 -0.42 -8.77
N ALA A 34 -12.81 0.82 -9.23
CA ALA A 34 -14.11 1.22 -9.76
C ALA A 34 -14.51 0.40 -11.01
N GLN A 35 -13.54 0.09 -11.88
CA GLN A 35 -13.77 -0.72 -13.07
C GLN A 35 -14.20 -2.16 -12.74
N VAL A 36 -13.69 -2.73 -11.63
CA VAL A 36 -14.05 -4.06 -11.15
C VAL A 36 -15.17 -4.05 -10.09
N GLY A 37 -15.72 -2.87 -9.76
CA GLY A 37 -16.88 -2.73 -8.90
C GLY A 37 -16.61 -2.79 -7.39
N PHE A 38 -15.38 -2.55 -6.95
CA PHE A 38 -14.99 -2.57 -5.53
C PHE A 38 -14.60 -1.18 -5.02
N GLY A 39 -14.87 -0.90 -3.74
CA GLY A 39 -14.51 0.34 -3.08
C GLY A 39 -13.09 0.35 -2.49
N SER A 40 -12.49 -0.84 -2.28
CA SER A 40 -11.16 -0.97 -1.67
C SER A 40 -10.43 -2.26 -2.08
N LEU A 41 -9.12 -2.29 -1.85
CA LEU A 41 -8.33 -3.53 -1.99
C LEU A 41 -8.74 -4.59 -0.97
N ASP A 42 -9.12 -4.20 0.24
CA ASP A 42 -9.57 -5.14 1.28
C ASP A 42 -10.85 -5.86 0.86
N GLU A 43 -11.80 -5.12 0.29
CA GLU A 43 -13.06 -5.66 -0.24
C GLU A 43 -12.80 -6.61 -1.42
N LEU A 44 -11.99 -6.19 -2.39
CA LEU A 44 -11.56 -7.05 -3.50
C LEU A 44 -10.87 -8.33 -3.00
N THR A 45 -9.99 -8.20 -2.01
CA THR A 45 -9.24 -9.33 -1.45
C THR A 45 -10.16 -10.31 -0.71
N ALA A 46 -11.14 -9.81 0.03
CA ALA A 46 -12.14 -10.64 0.71
C ALA A 46 -13.03 -11.41 -0.28
N ALA A 47 -13.35 -10.81 -1.43
CA ALA A 47 -14.10 -11.47 -2.49
C ALA A 47 -13.25 -12.51 -3.26
N ALA A 48 -11.94 -12.29 -3.40
CA ALA A 48 -11.05 -13.14 -4.18
C ALA A 48 -10.43 -14.30 -3.40
N VAL A 49 -10.20 -14.14 -2.09
CA VAL A 49 -9.51 -15.13 -1.24
C VAL A 49 -10.50 -15.78 -0.27
N PRO A 50 -10.75 -17.09 -0.36
CA PRO A 50 -11.59 -17.79 0.60
C PRO A 50 -11.07 -17.64 2.03
N GLU A 51 -11.96 -17.33 2.97
CA GLU A 51 -11.62 -17.03 4.36
C GLU A 51 -10.80 -18.14 5.03
N VAL A 52 -11.15 -19.40 4.76
CA VAL A 52 -10.50 -20.59 5.35
C VAL A 52 -9.01 -20.73 5.02
N ILE A 53 -8.52 -20.06 3.97
CA ILE A 53 -7.10 -20.08 3.60
C ILE A 53 -6.43 -18.70 3.74
N ARG A 54 -7.16 -17.69 4.20
CA ARG A 54 -6.62 -16.34 4.39
C ARG A 54 -5.78 -16.30 5.66
N SER A 55 -4.53 -15.84 5.55
CA SER A 55 -3.71 -15.55 6.73
C SER A 55 -4.35 -14.43 7.57
N ALA A 56 -4.57 -14.70 8.86
CA ALA A 56 -5.15 -13.73 9.79
C ALA A 56 -4.10 -12.81 10.44
N GLU A 57 -2.83 -13.22 10.41
CA GLU A 57 -1.73 -12.50 11.05
C GLU A 57 -0.83 -11.82 10.02
N ALA A 58 -0.25 -10.69 10.43
CA ALA A 58 0.79 -10.03 9.66
C ALA A 58 2.03 -10.93 9.55
N LEU A 59 2.74 -10.84 8.42
CA LEU A 59 3.96 -11.60 8.21
C LEU A 59 5.04 -11.17 9.22
N GLN A 60 5.67 -12.16 9.86
CA GLN A 60 6.79 -11.95 10.79
C GLN A 60 8.10 -11.71 10.01
N LEU A 61 8.20 -10.55 9.38
CA LEU A 61 9.36 -10.16 8.57
C LEU A 61 10.19 -9.06 9.27
N PRO A 62 11.51 -8.99 9.01
CA PRO A 62 12.31 -7.84 9.39
C PRO A 62 11.76 -6.54 8.77
N ALA A 63 12.16 -5.40 9.34
CA ALA A 63 11.81 -4.10 8.77
C ALA A 63 12.26 -3.98 7.30
N ALA A 64 11.43 -3.32 6.49
CA ALA A 64 11.73 -3.10 5.08
C ALA A 64 13.04 -2.32 4.92
N ARG A 65 13.87 -2.74 3.98
CA ARG A 65 15.10 -2.02 3.60
C ARG A 65 14.77 -0.87 2.64
N THR A 66 15.62 0.14 2.64
CA THR A 66 15.59 1.24 1.67
C THR A 66 16.09 0.79 0.30
N GLU A 67 15.79 1.58 -0.72
CA GLU A 67 16.45 1.49 -2.02
C GLU A 67 17.83 2.14 -1.92
N ALA A 68 18.88 1.34 -2.16
CA ALA A 68 20.31 1.63 -1.95
C ALA A 68 20.79 1.75 -0.48
#